data_AF-A0A3R6SLH1-F1
#
_entry.id   AF-A0A3R6SLH1-F1
#
_cell.length_a   1.000
_cell.length_b   1.000
_cell.length_c   1.000
_cell.angle_alpha   90.00
_cell.angle_beta   90.00
_cell.angle_gamma   90.00
#
_symmetry.space_group_name_H-M   'P 1'
#
loop_
_entity.id
_entity.type
_entity.pdbx_description
1 polymer ?
#
loop_
_entity_poly.entity_id
_entity_poly.type
_entity_poly.pdbx_seq_one_letter_code
_entity_poly.pdbx_strand_id
1 'polypeptide(L)'
;MTSPYCFLPITCFPHFLCTMHTRLTIPERLKDLRVAEKRMSLQELSDATGIPSSTPGNYEKDENVDMSLGNLLTLADFYQVSTDYLLCRTELREHTNKSVSHLHLNDDAVQILTDEKYNPRLLSELLSHESFHYKV
;
A
#
# COMPACT_ATOMS: atom_id res chain seq x y z
N MET A 1 -25.02 -29.83 -30.08
CA MET A 1 -23.55 -29.85 -30.21
C MET A 1 -23.07 -28.41 -30.09
N THR A 2 -23.01 -27.84 -28.89
CA THR A 2 -21.93 -27.91 -27.89
C THR A 2 -20.63 -27.24 -28.32
N SER A 3 -20.26 -26.22 -27.53
CA SER A 3 -18.88 -25.77 -27.23
C SER A 3 -18.35 -24.54 -27.99
N PRO A 4 -17.40 -23.78 -27.40
CA PRO A 4 -17.74 -22.59 -26.62
C PRO A 4 -16.72 -21.45 -26.81
N TYR A 5 -17.16 -20.22 -27.05
CA TYR A 5 -16.25 -19.09 -26.85
C TYR A 5 -16.29 -18.68 -25.39
N CYS A 6 -15.45 -19.41 -24.65
CA CYS A 6 -15.07 -19.17 -23.28
C CYS A 6 -14.70 -17.71 -23.07
N PHE A 7 -15.38 -17.12 -22.09
CA PHE A 7 -14.89 -16.06 -21.23
C PHE A 7 -13.36 -16.08 -21.14
N LEU A 8 -12.71 -15.08 -21.74
CA LEU A 8 -11.38 -14.70 -21.31
C LEU A 8 -11.53 -14.23 -19.85
N PRO A 9 -10.83 -14.86 -18.89
CA PRO A 9 -10.83 -14.37 -17.53
C PRO A 9 -10.16 -13.00 -17.56
N ILE A 10 -10.83 -12.02 -16.96
CA ILE A 10 -10.21 -10.80 -16.47
C ILE A 10 -9.18 -11.28 -15.44
N THR A 11 -7.97 -11.62 -15.90
CA THR A 11 -6.83 -11.82 -15.03
C THR A 11 -6.49 -10.44 -14.50
N CYS A 12 -7.16 -10.09 -13.41
CA CYS A 12 -6.53 -9.62 -12.20
C CYS A 12 -5.21 -8.88 -12.45
N PHE A 13 -5.31 -7.63 -12.88
CA PHE A 13 -4.30 -6.63 -12.55
C PHE A 13 -4.88 -5.77 -11.41
N PRO A 14 -4.67 -6.10 -10.12
CA PRO A 14 -4.98 -5.19 -9.03
C PRO A 14 -3.69 -4.69 -8.38
N HIS A 15 -2.62 -4.43 -9.15
CA HIS A 15 -1.37 -3.98 -8.52
C HIS A 15 -0.71 -2.76 -9.16
N PHE A 16 -1.33 -2.15 -10.16
CA PHE A 16 -0.75 -0.98 -10.83
C PHE A 16 -1.80 0.04 -11.27
N LEU A 17 -2.80 0.29 -10.44
CA LEU A 17 -3.62 1.49 -10.54
C LEU A 17 -3.46 2.28 -9.25
N CYS A 18 -2.60 3.30 -9.33
CA CYS A 18 -2.85 4.68 -8.90
C CYS A 18 -1.62 5.33 -8.24
N THR A 19 -0.54 5.53 -8.98
CA THR A 19 0.43 6.58 -8.64
C THR A 19 -0.09 7.93 -9.15
N MET A 20 -1.17 8.39 -8.53
CA MET A 20 -1.41 9.82 -8.34
C MET A 20 -1.21 10.07 -6.86
N HIS A 21 -0.03 10.55 -6.45
CA HIS A 21 0.20 10.99 -5.06
C HIS A 21 -0.54 12.30 -4.80
N THR A 22 -1.87 12.23 -4.74
CA THR A 22 -2.63 13.13 -3.89
C THR A 22 -2.43 12.63 -2.47
N ARG A 23 -1.90 13.47 -1.57
CA ARG A 23 -1.82 13.11 -0.14
C ARG A 23 -3.23 12.74 0.31
N LEU A 24 -3.47 11.45 0.54
CA LEU A 24 -4.74 10.97 1.06
C LEU A 24 -4.83 11.36 2.53
N THR A 25 -6.01 11.78 2.95
CA THR A 25 -6.32 11.91 4.38
C THR A 25 -6.37 10.51 5.02
N ILE A 26 -6.23 10.44 6.34
CA ILE A 26 -6.30 9.16 7.07
C ILE A 26 -7.62 8.41 6.77
N PRO A 27 -8.79 9.06 6.76
CA PRO A 27 -10.06 8.41 6.41
C PRO A 27 -10.06 7.80 5.00
N GLU A 28 -9.53 8.52 4.01
CA GLU A 28 -9.44 8.05 2.64
C GLU A 28 -8.51 6.84 2.53
N ARG A 29 -7.33 6.88 3.18
CA ARG A 29 -6.38 5.76 3.22
C ARG A 29 -7.00 4.48 3.77
N LEU A 30 -7.70 4.59 4.90
CA LEU A 30 -8.36 3.44 5.53
C LEU A 30 -9.44 2.83 4.64
N LYS A 31 -10.23 3.70 3.99
CA LYS A 31 -11.26 3.26 3.05
C LYS A 31 -10.66 2.58 1.82
N ASP A 32 -9.54 3.10 1.31
CA ASP A 32 -8.87 2.53 0.14
C ASP A 32 -8.26 1.16 0.45
N LEU A 33 -7.58 1.03 1.61
CA LEU A 33 -7.08 -0.26 2.12
C LEU A 33 -8.19 -1.32 2.21
N ARG A 34 -9.38 -0.93 2.71
CA ARG A 34 -10.51 -1.84 2.85
C ARG A 34 -11.13 -2.21 1.50
N VAL A 35 -11.43 -1.21 0.65
CA VAL A 35 -12.23 -1.39 -0.57
C VAL A 35 -11.37 -1.78 -1.77
N ALA A 36 -10.28 -1.07 -2.02
CA ALA A 36 -9.47 -1.27 -3.21
C ALA A 36 -8.60 -2.52 -3.09
N GLU A 37 -7.97 -2.72 -1.92
CA GLU A 37 -7.01 -3.81 -1.74
C GLU A 37 -7.66 -5.10 -1.27
N LYS A 38 -8.34 -5.06 -0.12
CA LYS A 38 -8.93 -6.25 0.49
C LYS A 38 -10.33 -6.58 -0.02
N ARG A 39 -10.99 -5.64 -0.71
CA ARG A 39 -12.34 -5.76 -1.29
C ARG A 39 -13.38 -6.33 -0.31
N MET A 40 -13.35 -5.85 0.93
CA MET A 40 -14.20 -6.34 2.01
C MET A 40 -15.17 -5.28 2.54
N SER A 41 -16.26 -5.76 3.11
CA SER A 41 -17.24 -4.97 3.84
C SER A 41 -16.74 -4.59 5.24
N LEU A 42 -17.39 -3.61 5.88
CA LEU A 42 -17.11 -3.26 7.28
C LEU A 42 -17.40 -4.42 8.24
N GLN A 43 -18.35 -5.30 7.87
CA GLN A 43 -18.68 -6.46 8.69
C GLN A 43 -17.58 -7.51 8.62
N GLU A 44 -17.07 -7.84 7.43
CA GLU A 44 -15.95 -8.78 7.27
C GLU A 44 -14.67 -8.26 7.93
N LEU A 45 -14.42 -6.95 7.86
CA LEU A 45 -13.31 -6.33 8.60
C LEU A 45 -13.50 -6.48 10.12
N SER A 46 -14.73 -6.27 10.60
CA SER A 46 -15.07 -6.44 12.01
C SER A 46 -14.87 -7.87 12.48
N ASP A 47 -15.29 -8.84 11.68
CA ASP A 47 -15.18 -10.26 12.02
C ASP A 47 -13.71 -10.71 12.03
N ALA A 48 -12.86 -10.14 11.17
CA ALA A 48 -11.45 -10.49 11.09
C ALA A 48 -10.56 -9.79 12.14
N THR A 49 -10.89 -8.54 12.49
CA THR A 49 -10.08 -7.73 13.43
C THR A 49 -10.63 -7.74 14.86
N GLY A 50 -11.88 -8.16 15.06
CA GLY A 50 -12.58 -8.06 16.34
C GLY A 50 -13.01 -6.64 16.71
N ILE A 51 -12.77 -5.65 15.83
CA ILE A 51 -13.16 -4.25 16.04
C ILE A 51 -14.62 -4.10 15.56
N PRO A 52 -15.53 -3.53 16.37
CA PRO A 52 -16.92 -3.34 15.96
C PRO A 52 -17.05 -2.58 14.63
N SER A 53 -17.92 -3.03 13.72
CA SER A 53 -18.06 -2.47 12.37
C SER A 53 -18.37 -0.95 12.33
N SER A 54 -18.94 -0.40 13.40
CA SER A 54 -19.16 1.04 13.56
C SER A 54 -17.86 1.83 13.71
N THR A 55 -16.82 1.24 14.28
CA THR A 55 -15.56 1.90 14.60
C THR A 55 -14.74 2.21 13.34
N PRO A 56 -14.41 1.26 12.45
CA PRO A 56 -13.77 1.56 11.17
C PRO A 56 -14.64 2.46 10.29
N GLY A 57 -15.97 2.29 10.35
CA GLY A 57 -16.91 3.16 9.64
C GLY A 57 -16.91 4.62 10.09
N ASN A 58 -16.52 4.90 11.34
CA ASN A 58 -16.32 6.26 11.84
C ASN A 58 -14.95 6.82 11.40
N TYR A 59 -13.91 6.00 11.46
CA TYR A 59 -12.56 6.39 10.99
C TYR A 59 -12.54 6.75 9.50
N GLU A 60 -13.37 6.09 8.67
CA GLU A 60 -13.48 6.37 7.23
C GLU A 60 -14.31 7.62 6.90
N LYS A 61 -14.96 8.27 7.89
CA LYS A 61 -15.88 9.40 7.67
C LYS A 61 -15.38 10.71 8.24
N ASP A 62 -14.72 10.68 9.40
CA ASP A 62 -14.31 11.87 10.12
C ASP A 62 -12.82 11.79 10.46
N GLU A 63 -12.10 12.87 10.15
CA GLU A 63 -10.66 13.01 10.35
C GLU A 63 -10.31 13.28 11.83
N ASN A 64 -11.27 13.70 12.65
CA ASN A 64 -11.06 14.05 14.06
C ASN A 64 -11.33 12.90 15.03
N VAL A 65 -11.47 11.66 14.55
CA VAL A 65 -11.75 10.52 15.42
C VAL A 65 -10.46 10.00 16.02
N ASP A 66 -10.38 10.05 17.35
CA ASP A 66 -9.28 9.43 18.09
C ASP A 66 -9.30 7.91 17.90
N MET A 67 -8.31 7.40 17.19
CA MET A 67 -8.07 5.97 17.07
C MET A 67 -7.33 5.48 18.33
N SER A 68 -7.88 4.45 18.98
CA SER A 68 -7.18 3.83 20.10
C SER A 68 -5.89 3.17 19.62
N LEU A 69 -4.83 3.21 20.42
CA LEU A 69 -3.55 2.57 20.08
C LEU A 69 -3.72 1.08 19.78
N GLY A 70 -4.61 0.39 20.51
CA GLY A 70 -4.93 -1.01 20.26
C GLY A 70 -5.53 -1.24 18.87
N ASN A 71 -6.49 -0.40 18.45
CA ASN A 71 -7.09 -0.52 17.11
C ASN A 71 -6.07 -0.19 16.01
N LEU A 72 -5.21 0.80 16.22
CA LEU A 72 -4.15 1.16 15.28
C LEU A 72 -3.21 -0.02 15.02
N LEU A 73 -2.75 -0.70 16.07
CA LEU A 73 -1.87 -1.86 15.96
C LEU A 73 -2.59 -3.03 15.27
N THR A 74 -3.83 -3.36 15.68
CA THR A 74 -4.61 -4.43 15.05
C THR A 74 -4.83 -4.17 13.55
N LEU A 75 -5.12 -2.94 13.15
CA LEU A 75 -5.29 -2.57 11.74
C LEU A 75 -3.95 -2.65 10.99
N ALA A 76 -2.85 -2.19 11.60
CA ALA A 76 -1.51 -2.28 11.01
C ALA A 76 -1.12 -3.73 10.72
N ASP A 77 -1.31 -4.62 11.70
CA ASP A 77 -1.02 -6.05 11.57
C ASP A 77 -1.94 -6.72 10.55
N PHE A 78 -3.23 -6.37 10.54
CA PHE A 78 -4.21 -6.93 9.61
C PHE A 78 -3.92 -6.57 8.15
N TYR A 79 -3.56 -5.31 7.89
CA TYR A 79 -3.20 -4.84 6.56
C TYR A 79 -1.74 -5.12 6.19
N GLN A 80 -0.92 -5.60 7.14
CA GLN A 80 0.52 -5.80 6.98
C GLN A 80 1.24 -4.52 6.51
N VAL A 81 0.89 -3.40 7.13
CA VAL A 81 1.47 -2.08 6.85
C VAL A 81 2.02 -1.48 8.13
N SER A 82 2.96 -0.56 8.02
CA SER A 82 3.43 0.22 9.16
C SER A 82 2.35 1.19 9.68
N THR A 83 2.40 1.51 10.98
CA THR A 83 1.52 2.52 11.59
C THR A 83 1.70 3.89 10.94
N ASP A 84 2.92 4.22 10.52
CA ASP A 84 3.21 5.47 9.83
C ASP A 84 2.56 5.56 8.45
N TYR A 85 2.37 4.42 7.76
CA TYR A 85 1.61 4.35 6.52
C TYR A 85 0.11 4.59 6.76
N LEU A 86 -0.47 3.96 7.81
CA LEU A 86 -1.88 4.17 8.18
C LEU A 86 -2.17 5.63 8.55
N LEU A 87 -1.24 6.27 9.24
CA LEU A 87 -1.34 7.67 9.66
C LEU A 87 -0.94 8.67 8.56
N CYS A 88 -0.74 8.20 7.32
CA CYS A 88 -0.34 9.01 6.17
C CYS A 88 0.96 9.85 6.42
N ARG A 89 1.86 9.38 7.30
CA ARG A 89 3.17 10.00 7.53
C ARG A 89 4.19 9.59 6.47
N THR A 90 4.04 8.39 5.92
CA THR A 90 4.85 7.87 4.82
C THR A 90 3.96 7.22 3.79
N GLU A 91 4.45 7.16 2.56
CA GLU A 91 3.85 6.41 1.46
C GLU A 91 4.44 5.00 1.33
N LEU A 92 5.44 4.68 2.14
CA LEU A 92 6.06 3.36 2.20
C LEU A 92 5.21 2.42 3.07
N ARG A 93 4.73 1.32 2.47
CA ARG A 93 3.89 0.32 3.15
C ARG A 93 4.63 -0.39 4.28
N GLU A 94 5.86 -0.81 4.02
CA GLU A 94 6.72 -1.44 5.01
C GLU A 94 7.85 -0.49 5.42
N HIS A 95 8.02 -0.34 6.74
CA HIS A 95 9.20 0.29 7.34
C HIS A 95 10.38 -0.69 7.31
N THR A 96 10.74 -1.17 6.13
CA THR A 96 11.98 -1.92 5.96
C THR A 96 13.14 -0.93 5.91
N ASN A 97 13.75 -0.67 7.06
CA ASN A 97 15.12 -0.16 7.16
C ASN A 97 16.08 -1.26 6.65
N LYS A 98 16.01 -1.57 5.35
CA LYS A 98 16.99 -2.45 4.70
C LYS A 98 18.29 -1.67 4.64
N SER A 99 19.32 -2.20 5.29
CA SER A 99 20.66 -1.63 5.20
C SER A 99 21.06 -1.48 3.73
N VAL A 100 21.52 -0.28 3.36
CA VAL A 100 21.98 0.04 1.99
C VAL A 100 23.07 -0.94 1.54
N SER A 101 23.84 -1.49 2.47
CA SER A 101 24.84 -2.53 2.21
C SER A 101 24.29 -3.81 1.57
N HIS A 102 23.01 -4.16 1.82
CA HIS A 102 22.36 -5.33 1.21
C HIS A 102 21.89 -5.09 -0.23
N LEU A 103 21.88 -3.82 -0.68
CA LEU A 103 21.44 -3.44 -2.02
C LEU A 103 22.58 -3.55 -3.06
N HIS A 104 23.80 -3.87 -2.63
CA HIS A 104 24.99 -4.00 -3.49
C HIS A 104 25.18 -2.82 -4.45
N LEU A 105 24.85 -1.61 -3.98
CA LEU A 105 25.04 -0.37 -4.73
C LEU A 105 26.49 0.09 -4.62
N ASN A 106 26.99 0.76 -5.65
CA ASN A 106 28.28 1.44 -5.60
C ASN A 106 28.15 2.77 -4.82
N ASP A 107 29.29 3.29 -4.35
CA ASP A 107 29.33 4.52 -3.54
C ASP A 107 28.74 5.73 -4.29
N ASP A 108 28.96 5.81 -5.60
CA ASP A 108 28.40 6.87 -6.45
C ASP A 108 26.86 6.85 -6.48
N ALA A 109 26.23 5.67 -6.59
CA ALA A 109 24.77 5.54 -6.55
C ALA A 109 24.21 5.88 -5.17
N VAL A 110 24.90 5.50 -4.08
CA VAL A 110 24.51 5.85 -2.72
C VAL A 110 24.55 7.36 -2.52
N GLN A 111 25.58 8.04 -3.03
CA GLN A 111 25.68 9.49 -2.97
C GLN A 111 24.53 10.17 -3.73
N ILE A 112 24.21 9.71 -4.94
CA ILE A 112 23.10 10.25 -5.74
C ILE A 112 21.76 10.11 -5.01
N LEU A 113 21.52 8.96 -4.38
CA LEU A 113 20.29 8.70 -3.61
C LEU A 113 20.24 9.53 -2.32
N THR A 114 21.37 9.79 -1.69
CA THR A 114 21.44 10.59 -0.45
C THR A 114 21.32 12.08 -0.72
N ASP A 115 21.84 12.56 -1.85
CA ASP A 115 21.80 13.98 -2.24
C ASP A 115 20.42 14.44 -2.69
N GLU A 116 19.43 13.54 -2.81
CA GLU A 116 18.08 13.80 -3.36
C GLU A 116 18.08 14.44 -4.76
N LYS A 117 19.22 14.40 -5.47
CA LYS A 117 19.42 15.00 -6.81
C LYS A 117 18.97 14.06 -7.92
N TYR A 118 17.81 13.47 -7.77
CA TYR A 118 17.21 12.60 -8.78
C TYR A 118 15.74 12.93 -8.93
N ASN A 119 15.15 12.54 -10.07
CA ASN A 119 13.71 12.64 -10.24
C ASN A 119 13.07 11.38 -9.62
N PRO A 120 12.30 11.50 -8.51
CA PRO A 120 11.73 10.33 -7.85
C PRO A 120 10.78 9.53 -8.74
N ARG A 121 10.09 10.20 -9.67
CA ARG A 121 9.18 9.56 -10.63
C ARG A 121 9.95 8.70 -11.62
N LEU A 122 11.01 9.25 -12.21
CA LEU A 122 11.84 8.52 -13.15
C LEU A 122 12.55 7.34 -12.47
N LEU A 123 13.03 7.53 -11.24
CA LEU A 123 13.66 6.46 -10.47
C LEU A 123 12.68 5.31 -10.23
N SER A 124 11.45 5.62 -9.77
CA SER A 124 10.41 4.61 -9.54
C SER A 124 10.06 3.85 -10.82
N GLU A 125 9.93 4.56 -11.94
CA GLU A 125 9.58 3.96 -13.23
C GLU A 125 10.71 3.10 -13.79
N LEU A 126 11.97 3.53 -13.65
CA LEU A 126 13.14 2.78 -14.08
C LEU A 126 13.32 1.50 -13.26
N LEU A 127 13.16 1.58 -11.93
CA LEU A 127 13.26 0.43 -11.03
C LEU A 127 12.12 -0.58 -11.22
N SER A 128 10.92 -0.11 -11.61
CA SER A 128 9.74 -0.96 -11.82
C SER A 128 9.63 -1.50 -13.25
N HIS A 129 10.56 -1.14 -14.14
CA HIS A 129 10.50 -1.51 -15.55
C HIS A 129 10.83 -2.99 -15.75
N GLU A 130 10.08 -3.70 -16.61
CA GLU A 130 10.29 -5.15 -16.83
C GLU A 130 11.70 -5.49 -17.31
N SER A 131 12.31 -4.64 -18.14
CA SER A 131 13.70 -4.81 -18.60
C SER A 131 14.76 -4.53 -17.54
N PHE A 132 14.39 -3.92 -16.41
CA PHE A 132 15.31 -3.68 -15.31
C PHE A 132 15.54 -4.95 -14.48
N HIS A 133 14.54 -5.83 -14.44
CA HIS A 133 14.68 -7.13 -13.82
C HIS A 133 15.51 -8.07 -14.71
N TYR A 134 16.47 -8.79 -14.10
CA TYR A 134 17.14 -9.86 -14.81
C TYR A 134 16.09 -10.94 -15.14
N LYS A 135 16.01 -11.35 -16.41
CA LYS A 135 15.26 -12.55 -16.77
C LYS A 135 16.07 -13.75 -16.32
N VAL A 136 15.52 -14.53 -15.38
CA VAL A 136 16.03 -15.85 -15.01
C VAL A 136 15.75 -16.84 -16.13
#